data_AF-D1KG04-F1
#
_entry.id   AF-D1KG04-F1
#
_cell.length_a   1.000
_cell.length_b   1.000
_cell.length_c   1.000
_cell.angle_alpha   90.00
_cell.angle_beta   90.00
_cell.angle_gamma   90.00
#
_symmetry.space_group_name_H-M   'P 1'
#
loop_
_entity.id
_entity.type
_entity.pdbx_description
1 polymer ?
#
loop_
_entity_poly.entity_id
_entity_poly.type
_entity_poly.pdbx_seq_one_letter_code
_entity_poly.pdbx_strand_id
1 'polypeptide(L)'
;LHQPMFNLLSNLSLVDICFTSTTVPKMLLNIQTQSKAITYAGCITQMYFFLLFGALDDLLLTVMAYDRFVAICHPLHYTVIMSPWLCGLLVLVSWIISALNSLLQGLMVLRLSFCPGLEIPHFFCELHQMTQLACSDTFLNNVVIYFTTVLLGGGPLAGILYSYSKIMSSIRAIPSAQGKYKAFSNCASHLSVVSLFYCTVLGVYLSSAVTHSSQSSAIASMMYTVVTPMLNPI
;
A
#
# COMPACT_ATOMS: atom_id res chain seq x y z
N LEU A 1 -17.36 -1.05 -22.61
CA LEU A 1 -16.56 -2.28 -22.41
C LEU A 1 -15.33 -2.07 -21.48
N HIS A 2 -15.31 -1.07 -20.59
CA HIS A 2 -14.18 -0.77 -19.66
C HIS A 2 -14.69 -0.45 -18.23
N GLN A 3 -15.78 -1.09 -17.81
CA GLN A 3 -16.48 -0.73 -16.58
C GLN A 3 -15.78 -1.23 -15.28
N PRO A 4 -15.23 -2.47 -15.22
CA PRO A 4 -14.57 -2.97 -14.01
C PRO A 4 -13.24 -2.27 -13.70
N MET A 5 -12.33 -2.16 -14.68
CA MET A 5 -11.04 -1.49 -14.49
C MET A 5 -11.19 -0.02 -14.13
N PHE A 6 -12.16 0.70 -14.72
CA PHE A 6 -12.44 2.09 -14.36
C PHE A 6 -12.94 2.25 -12.93
N ASN A 7 -13.79 1.31 -12.46
CA ASN A 7 -14.25 1.29 -11.07
C ASN A 7 -13.09 1.05 -10.09
N LEU A 8 -12.17 0.14 -10.43
CA LEU A 8 -10.96 -0.11 -9.64
C LEU A 8 -10.06 1.12 -9.58
N LEU A 9 -9.79 1.77 -10.72
CA LEU A 9 -9.01 3.01 -10.78
C LEU A 9 -9.67 4.15 -9.99
N SER A 10 -10.99 4.26 -10.01
CA SER A 10 -11.72 5.29 -9.25
C SER A 10 -11.61 5.06 -7.73
N ASN A 11 -11.62 3.80 -7.29
CA ASN A 11 -11.41 3.47 -5.88
C ASN A 11 -9.95 3.69 -5.48
N LEU A 12 -9.00 3.31 -6.32
CA LEU A 12 -7.57 3.53 -6.10
C LEU A 12 -7.25 5.03 -5.98
N SER A 13 -7.77 5.86 -6.89
CA SER A 13 -7.56 7.31 -6.82
C SER A 13 -8.21 7.96 -5.61
N LEU A 14 -9.38 7.47 -5.17
CA LEU A 14 -10.01 7.92 -3.93
C LEU A 14 -9.16 7.54 -2.71
N VAL A 15 -8.60 6.33 -2.69
CA VAL A 15 -7.68 5.87 -1.64
C VAL A 15 -6.41 6.73 -1.62
N ASP A 16 -5.80 6.99 -2.77
CA ASP A 16 -4.63 7.87 -2.92
C ASP A 16 -4.89 9.30 -2.39
N ILE A 17 -6.05 9.87 -2.74
CA ILE A 17 -6.47 11.21 -2.27
C ILE A 17 -6.68 11.19 -0.76
N CYS A 18 -7.38 10.20 -0.23
CA CYS A 18 -7.63 10.09 1.20
C CYS A 18 -6.32 9.89 1.97
N PHE A 19 -5.43 9.02 1.47
CA PHE A 19 -4.12 8.79 2.04
C PHE A 19 -3.29 10.07 2.07
N THR A 20 -3.21 10.79 0.96
CA THR A 20 -2.50 12.07 0.89
C THR A 20 -3.12 13.09 1.85
N SER A 21 -4.46 13.17 1.91
CA SER A 21 -5.20 14.12 2.75
C SER A 21 -5.12 13.81 4.25
N THR A 22 -4.95 12.56 4.68
CA THR A 22 -4.77 12.24 6.10
C THR A 22 -3.34 12.44 6.58
N THR A 23 -2.38 12.28 5.67
CA THR A 23 -0.95 12.10 5.96
C THR A 23 -0.20 13.42 5.78
N VAL A 24 -0.53 14.20 4.74
CA VAL A 24 0.16 15.45 4.36
C VAL A 24 -0.20 16.67 5.22
N PRO A 25 -1.47 16.97 5.56
CA PRO A 25 -1.81 18.19 6.29
C PRO A 25 -1.25 18.23 7.72
N LYS A 26 -1.28 17.08 8.42
CA LYS A 26 -0.68 17.00 9.76
C LYS A 26 0.85 17.08 9.72
N MET A 27 1.46 16.50 8.70
CA MET A 27 2.90 16.59 8.48
C MET A 27 3.34 18.04 8.23
N LEU A 28 2.67 18.74 7.31
CA LEU A 28 2.93 20.16 7.01
C LEU A 28 2.73 21.07 8.23
N LEU A 29 1.67 20.83 9.01
CA LEU A 29 1.40 21.58 10.24
C LEU A 29 2.51 21.39 11.29
N ASN A 30 3.02 20.17 11.47
CA ASN A 30 4.16 19.93 12.36
C ASN A 30 5.45 20.63 11.86
N ILE A 31 5.66 20.72 10.53
CA ILE A 31 6.89 21.30 9.97
C ILE A 31 6.85 22.82 10.20
N GLN A 32 5.69 23.41 9.95
CA GLN A 32 5.46 24.85 10.05
C GLN A 32 5.47 25.35 11.50
N THR A 33 5.02 24.53 12.45
CA THR A 33 4.97 24.92 13.88
C THR A 33 6.26 24.63 14.66
N GLN A 34 7.24 23.94 14.05
CA GLN A 34 8.44 23.42 14.73
C GLN A 34 8.15 22.59 16.00
N SER A 35 6.89 22.20 16.22
CA SER A 35 6.47 21.37 17.33
C SER A 35 6.52 19.92 16.89
N LYS A 36 7.32 19.11 17.59
CA LYS A 36 7.42 17.65 17.36
C LYS A 36 6.34 16.85 18.12
N ALA A 37 5.45 17.52 18.83
CA ALA A 37 4.50 16.88 19.73
C ALA A 37 3.21 16.49 18.99
N ILE A 38 3.03 15.18 18.74
CA ILE A 38 1.74 14.59 18.37
C ILE A 38 1.06 14.03 19.61
N THR A 39 -0.25 14.26 19.75
CA THR A 39 -1.01 13.60 20.82
C THR A 39 -1.07 12.09 20.56
N TYR A 40 -1.09 11.28 21.62
CA TYR A 40 -1.18 9.83 21.52
C TYR A 40 -2.39 9.36 20.68
N ALA A 41 -3.55 9.99 20.89
CA ALA A 41 -4.74 9.75 20.07
C ALA A 41 -4.56 10.15 18.59
N GLY A 42 -3.84 11.25 18.34
CA GLY A 42 -3.50 11.72 17.00
C GLY A 42 -2.56 10.78 16.25
N CYS A 43 -1.60 10.18 16.96
CA CYS A 43 -0.68 9.16 16.46
C CYS A 43 -1.40 7.87 16.05
N ILE A 44 -2.25 7.32 16.93
CA ILE A 44 -2.98 6.08 16.64
C ILE A 44 -3.94 6.27 15.46
N THR A 45 -4.62 7.41 15.41
CA THR A 45 -5.53 7.73 14.30
C THR A 45 -4.76 7.79 12.98
N GLN A 46 -3.59 8.43 12.95
CA GLN A 46 -2.76 8.53 11.75
C GLN A 46 -2.24 7.16 11.30
N MET A 47 -1.78 6.34 12.24
CA MET A 47 -1.32 4.98 11.97
C MET A 47 -2.44 4.09 11.41
N TYR A 48 -3.65 4.19 11.97
CA TYR A 48 -4.82 3.46 11.48
C TYR A 48 -5.13 3.77 10.01
N PHE A 49 -5.21 5.06 9.66
CA PHE A 49 -5.48 5.47 8.27
C PHE A 49 -4.33 5.11 7.33
N PHE A 50 -3.08 5.24 7.78
CA PHE A 50 -1.92 4.84 6.99
C PHE A 50 -1.96 3.35 6.63
N LEU A 51 -2.17 2.47 7.62
CA LEU A 51 -2.28 1.04 7.40
C LEU A 51 -3.50 0.67 6.56
N LEU A 52 -4.62 1.40 6.72
CA LEU A 52 -5.86 1.13 6.01
C LEU A 52 -5.70 1.38 4.52
N PHE A 53 -5.20 2.56 4.16
CA PHE A 53 -5.04 2.95 2.77
C PHE A 53 -3.87 2.23 2.11
N GLY A 54 -2.74 2.04 2.81
CA GLY A 54 -1.61 1.28 2.26
C GLY A 54 -1.97 -0.17 1.92
N ALA A 55 -2.74 -0.85 2.79
CA ALA A 55 -3.22 -2.20 2.50
C ALA A 55 -4.30 -2.22 1.40
N LEU A 56 -5.17 -1.20 1.34
CA LEU A 56 -6.15 -1.04 0.27
C LEU A 56 -5.48 -0.90 -1.10
N ASP A 57 -4.47 -0.04 -1.23
CA ASP A 57 -3.73 0.15 -2.47
C ASP A 57 -3.12 -1.15 -2.97
N ASP A 58 -2.43 -1.89 -2.10
CA ASP A 58 -1.77 -3.14 -2.49
C ASP A 58 -2.76 -4.22 -2.95
N LEU A 59 -3.87 -4.36 -2.22
CA LEU A 59 -4.94 -5.29 -2.59
C LEU A 59 -5.63 -4.87 -3.90
N LEU A 60 -5.88 -3.58 -4.11
CA LEU A 60 -6.48 -3.07 -5.35
C LEU A 60 -5.54 -3.25 -6.54
N LEU A 61 -4.24 -3.00 -6.40
CA LEU A 61 -3.22 -3.28 -7.43
C LEU A 61 -3.18 -4.77 -7.79
N THR A 62 -3.34 -5.64 -6.81
CA THR A 62 -3.44 -7.09 -7.04
C THR A 62 -4.70 -7.46 -7.82
N VAL A 63 -5.85 -6.90 -7.46
CA VAL A 63 -7.12 -7.12 -8.18
C VAL A 63 -7.03 -6.59 -9.61
N MET A 64 -6.37 -5.46 -9.84
CA MET A 64 -6.12 -4.91 -11.17
C MET A 64 -5.15 -5.78 -11.99
N ALA A 65 -4.10 -6.34 -11.38
CA ALA A 65 -3.23 -7.31 -12.04
C ALA A 65 -4.01 -8.57 -12.45
N TYR A 66 -4.91 -9.04 -11.60
CA TYR A 66 -5.78 -10.17 -11.88
C TYR A 66 -6.79 -9.89 -13.00
N ASP A 67 -7.45 -8.72 -13.00
CA ASP A 67 -8.34 -8.27 -14.07
C ASP A 67 -7.62 -8.32 -15.43
N ARG A 68 -6.41 -7.76 -15.49
CA ARG A 68 -5.56 -7.74 -16.70
C ARG A 68 -5.14 -9.15 -17.13
N PHE A 69 -4.85 -10.02 -16.18
CA PHE A 69 -4.53 -11.43 -16.46
C PHE A 69 -5.71 -12.13 -17.14
N VAL A 70 -6.92 -12.02 -16.58
CA VAL A 70 -8.11 -12.65 -17.16
C VAL A 70 -8.43 -12.04 -18.53
N ALA A 71 -8.31 -10.71 -18.69
CA ALA A 71 -8.59 -10.03 -19.95
C ALA A 71 -7.67 -10.47 -21.09
N ILE A 72 -6.39 -10.72 -20.81
CA ILE A 72 -5.40 -11.07 -21.84
C ILE A 72 -5.29 -12.59 -22.05
N CYS A 73 -5.23 -13.37 -20.97
CA CYS A 73 -5.04 -14.81 -21.05
C CYS A 73 -6.34 -15.57 -21.36
N HIS A 74 -7.50 -15.02 -20.99
CA HIS A 74 -8.81 -15.67 -21.15
C HIS A 74 -9.90 -14.74 -21.73
N PRO A 75 -9.67 -14.12 -22.90
CA PRO A 75 -10.56 -13.08 -23.44
C PRO A 75 -12.01 -13.56 -23.69
N LEU A 76 -12.21 -14.81 -24.12
CA LEU A 76 -13.54 -15.37 -24.38
C LEU A 76 -14.37 -15.59 -23.11
N HIS A 77 -13.72 -15.75 -21.96
CA HIS A 77 -14.39 -15.99 -20.67
C HIS A 77 -14.32 -14.78 -19.74
N TYR A 78 -13.76 -13.65 -20.20
CA TYR A 78 -13.55 -12.47 -19.36
C TYR A 78 -14.84 -11.96 -18.73
N THR A 79 -15.93 -11.87 -19.48
CA THR A 79 -17.21 -11.33 -18.96
C THR A 79 -17.89 -12.25 -17.95
N VAL A 80 -17.59 -13.54 -17.99
CA VAL A 80 -18.11 -14.54 -17.04
C VAL A 80 -17.26 -14.55 -15.78
N ILE A 81 -15.94 -14.51 -15.93
CA ILE A 81 -14.99 -14.55 -14.82
C ILE A 81 -14.98 -13.21 -14.08
N MET A 82 -14.81 -12.10 -14.79
CA MET A 82 -14.68 -10.75 -14.22
C MET A 82 -15.96 -9.93 -14.43
N SER A 83 -17.03 -10.38 -13.76
CA SER A 83 -18.31 -9.68 -13.76
C SER A 83 -18.26 -8.42 -12.87
N PRO A 84 -19.10 -7.40 -13.11
CA PRO A 84 -19.19 -6.22 -12.25
C PRO A 84 -19.49 -6.55 -10.78
N TRP A 85 -20.28 -7.61 -10.54
CA TRP A 85 -20.59 -8.12 -9.21
C TRP A 85 -19.36 -8.68 -8.51
N LEU A 86 -18.56 -9.51 -9.20
CA LEU A 86 -17.32 -10.03 -8.63
C LEU A 86 -16.33 -8.90 -8.35
N CYS A 87 -16.18 -7.94 -9.28
CA CYS A 87 -15.33 -6.77 -9.08
C CYS A 87 -15.75 -5.98 -7.83
N GLY A 88 -17.05 -5.74 -7.65
CA GLY A 88 -17.57 -5.06 -6.45
C GLY A 88 -17.33 -5.86 -5.16
N LEU A 89 -17.48 -7.18 -5.22
CA LEU A 89 -17.19 -8.07 -4.09
C LEU A 89 -15.71 -8.05 -3.72
N LEU A 90 -14.80 -8.11 -4.70
CA LEU A 90 -13.36 -8.04 -4.47
C LEU A 90 -12.97 -6.70 -3.82
N VAL A 91 -13.51 -5.59 -4.30
CA VAL A 91 -13.29 -4.27 -3.68
C VAL A 91 -13.78 -4.26 -2.24
N LEU A 92 -15.00 -4.74 -1.98
CA LEU A 92 -15.57 -4.80 -0.63
C LEU A 92 -14.72 -5.66 0.31
N VAL A 93 -14.25 -6.81 -0.15
CA VAL A 93 -13.37 -7.69 0.62
C VAL A 93 -12.04 -7.00 0.93
N SER A 94 -11.45 -6.26 -0.03
CA SER A 94 -10.24 -5.46 0.22
C SER A 94 -10.48 -4.42 1.32
N TRP A 95 -11.61 -3.71 1.30
CA TRP A 95 -11.98 -2.77 2.37
C TRP A 95 -12.10 -3.44 3.73
N ILE A 96 -12.76 -4.60 3.80
CA ILE A 96 -12.93 -5.33 5.06
C ILE A 96 -11.58 -5.82 5.60
N ILE A 97 -10.74 -6.42 4.75
CA ILE A 97 -9.41 -6.94 5.15
C ILE A 97 -8.55 -5.79 5.67
N SER A 98 -8.46 -4.68 4.94
CA SER A 98 -7.66 -3.54 5.35
C SER A 98 -8.17 -2.90 6.64
N ALA A 99 -9.49 -2.76 6.82
CA ALA A 99 -10.07 -2.23 8.04
C ALA A 99 -9.79 -3.13 9.26
N LEU A 100 -9.95 -4.45 9.11
CA LEU A 100 -9.66 -5.41 10.17
C LEU A 100 -8.16 -5.42 10.53
N ASN A 101 -7.28 -5.37 9.53
CA ASN A 101 -5.84 -5.31 9.75
C ASN A 101 -5.44 -4.02 10.50
N SER A 102 -5.92 -2.86 10.05
CA SER A 102 -5.63 -1.58 10.70
C SER A 102 -6.19 -1.51 12.12
N LEU A 103 -7.39 -2.05 12.35
CA LEU A 103 -7.96 -2.13 13.69
C LEU A 103 -7.15 -3.06 14.59
N LEU A 104 -6.76 -4.24 14.10
CA LEU A 104 -5.95 -5.20 14.84
C LEU A 104 -4.61 -4.57 15.27
N GLN A 105 -3.90 -3.95 14.33
CA GLN A 105 -2.63 -3.28 14.61
C GLN A 105 -2.82 -2.09 15.57
N GLY A 106 -3.88 -1.28 15.38
CA GLY A 106 -4.23 -0.19 16.29
C GLY A 106 -4.51 -0.66 17.72
N LEU A 107 -5.27 -1.75 17.88
CA LEU A 107 -5.58 -2.34 19.18
C LEU A 107 -4.34 -2.92 19.86
N MET A 108 -3.40 -3.49 19.10
CA MET A 108 -2.17 -4.03 19.69
C MET A 108 -1.19 -2.95 20.13
N VAL A 109 -1.14 -1.81 19.42
CA VAL A 109 -0.40 -0.63 19.89
C VAL A 109 -1.04 -0.04 21.14
N LEU A 110 -2.37 0.04 21.20
CA LEU A 110 -3.10 0.50 22.39
C LEU A 110 -2.82 -0.33 23.64
N ARG A 111 -2.43 -1.61 23.48
CA ARG A 111 -2.07 -2.51 24.59
C ARG A 111 -0.62 -2.37 25.04
N LEU A 112 0.24 -1.67 24.30
CA LEU A 112 1.62 -1.41 24.71
C LEU A 112 1.65 -0.36 25.82
N SER A 113 2.39 -0.62 26.89
CA SER A 113 2.73 0.37 27.89
C SER A 113 4.04 1.07 27.54
N PHE A 114 3.98 2.40 27.52
CA PHE A 114 5.13 3.26 27.24
C PHE A 114 5.76 3.74 28.56
N CYS A 115 7.08 3.84 28.63
CA CYS A 115 7.75 4.34 29.83
C CYS A 115 7.44 5.82 30.09
N PRO A 116 7.30 6.25 31.37
CA PRO A 116 7.12 7.65 31.71
C PRO A 116 8.39 8.45 31.36
N GLY A 117 8.23 9.52 30.57
CA GLY A 117 9.32 10.44 30.18
C GLY A 117 9.83 10.28 28.74
N LEU A 118 9.20 9.45 27.91
CA LEU A 118 9.57 9.33 26.50
C LEU A 118 8.90 10.43 25.66
N GLU A 119 9.66 11.47 25.32
CA GLU A 119 9.30 12.36 24.21
C GLU A 119 9.47 11.59 22.90
N ILE A 120 8.39 11.37 22.15
CA ILE A 120 8.46 10.79 20.80
C ILE A 120 9.20 11.82 19.91
N PRO A 121 10.45 11.58 19.47
CA PRO A 121 11.24 12.63 18.83
C PRO A 121 10.92 12.78 17.34
N HIS A 122 9.84 12.15 16.85
CA HIS A 122 9.56 11.97 15.42
C HIS A 122 8.27 12.64 14.96
N PHE A 123 8.36 13.16 13.73
CA PHE A 123 7.30 13.82 12.97
C PHE A 123 6.15 12.90 12.55
N PHE A 124 6.37 11.59 12.57
CA PHE A 124 5.44 10.55 12.15
C PHE A 124 5.35 9.47 13.22
N CYS A 125 4.14 8.94 13.43
CA CYS A 125 3.97 7.77 14.27
C CYS A 125 4.12 6.50 13.45
N GLU A 126 5.32 5.92 13.44
CA GLU A 126 5.62 4.68 12.75
C GLU A 126 5.46 3.49 13.71
N LEU A 127 4.69 2.46 13.29
CA LEU A 127 4.39 1.26 14.09
C LEU A 127 5.65 0.53 14.56
N HIS A 128 6.69 0.49 13.73
CA HIS A 128 7.97 -0.14 14.06
C HIS A 128 8.75 0.62 15.13
N GLN A 129 8.70 1.95 15.13
CA GLN A 129 9.34 2.77 16.16
C GLN A 129 8.56 2.71 17.48
N MET A 130 7.21 2.71 17.43
CA MET A 130 6.35 2.58 18.61
C MET A 130 6.58 1.27 19.37
N THR A 131 6.79 0.15 18.65
CA THR A 131 7.09 -1.16 19.26
C THR A 131 8.50 -1.21 19.85
N GLN A 132 9.49 -0.48 19.32
CA GLN A 132 10.83 -0.39 19.91
C GLN A 132 10.88 0.51 21.17
N LEU A 133 9.96 1.48 21.27
CA LEU A 133 9.87 2.45 22.38
C LEU A 133 9.00 1.94 23.54
N ALA A 134 8.32 0.80 23.38
CA ALA A 134 7.48 0.22 24.42
C ALA A 134 8.32 -0.46 25.51
N CYS A 135 7.89 -0.31 26.76
CA CYS A 135 8.53 -0.94 27.92
C CYS A 135 7.87 -2.28 28.29
N SER A 136 6.81 -2.66 27.57
CA SER A 136 6.19 -3.97 27.61
C SER A 136 6.83 -4.93 26.61
N ASP A 137 6.63 -6.23 26.81
CA ASP A 137 7.03 -7.24 25.83
C ASP A 137 6.31 -7.00 24.48
N THR A 138 7.12 -6.78 23.44
CA THR A 138 6.65 -6.50 22.08
C THR A 138 6.65 -7.73 21.18
N PHE A 139 6.99 -8.91 21.71
CA PHE A 139 7.07 -10.15 20.95
C PHE A 139 5.79 -10.44 20.14
N LEU A 140 4.61 -10.41 20.76
CA LEU A 140 3.34 -10.66 20.06
C LEU A 140 3.03 -9.60 18.99
N ASN A 141 3.33 -8.33 19.29
CA ASN A 141 3.19 -7.23 18.31
C ASN A 141 4.10 -7.47 17.10
N ASN A 142 5.38 -7.77 17.34
CA ASN A 142 6.35 -8.02 16.28
C ASN A 142 5.97 -9.25 15.44
N VAL A 143 5.57 -10.34 16.06
CA VAL A 143 5.12 -11.55 15.35
C VAL A 143 3.94 -11.24 14.43
N VAL A 144 2.94 -10.50 14.91
CA VAL A 144 1.77 -10.16 14.08
C VAL A 144 2.14 -9.16 12.99
N ILE A 145 2.98 -8.16 13.27
CA ILE A 145 3.49 -7.24 12.25
C ILE A 145 4.20 -8.02 11.14
N TYR A 146 5.17 -8.88 11.46
CA TYR A 146 5.86 -9.67 10.44
C TYR A 146 4.91 -10.59 9.68
N PHE A 147 4.01 -11.27 10.37
CA PHE A 147 3.03 -12.15 9.73
C PHE A 147 2.12 -11.40 8.77
N THR A 148 1.53 -10.27 9.21
CA THR A 148 0.66 -9.43 8.38
C THR A 148 1.42 -8.82 7.21
N THR A 149 2.66 -8.35 7.39
CA THR A 149 3.50 -7.84 6.29
C THR A 149 3.80 -8.90 5.24
N VAL A 150 4.17 -10.12 5.66
CA VAL A 150 4.45 -11.22 4.71
C VAL A 150 3.18 -11.63 3.97
N LEU A 151 2.06 -11.73 4.68
CA LEU A 151 0.79 -12.17 4.08
C LEU A 151 0.19 -11.10 3.17
N LEU A 152 0.05 -9.88 3.67
CA LEU A 152 -0.62 -8.76 3.00
C LEU A 152 0.28 -7.93 2.11
N GLY A 153 1.61 -8.12 2.14
CA GLY A 153 2.53 -7.52 1.16
C GLY A 153 3.15 -8.58 0.24
N GLY A 154 3.66 -9.67 0.80
CA GLY A 154 4.28 -10.75 0.03
C GLY A 154 3.27 -11.55 -0.81
N GLY A 155 2.07 -11.80 -0.28
CA GLY A 155 0.98 -12.48 -0.99
C GLY A 155 0.54 -11.72 -2.24
N PRO A 156 0.10 -10.45 -2.11
CA PRO A 156 -0.16 -9.53 -3.23
C PRO A 156 0.96 -9.51 -4.27
N LEU A 157 2.21 -9.30 -3.85
CA LEU A 157 3.36 -9.25 -4.75
C LEU A 157 3.51 -10.54 -5.56
N ALA A 158 3.42 -11.70 -4.89
CA ALA A 158 3.49 -13.00 -5.56
C ALA A 158 2.34 -13.18 -6.57
N GLY A 159 1.12 -12.74 -6.21
CA GLY A 159 -0.04 -12.77 -7.10
C GLY A 159 0.15 -11.89 -8.34
N ILE A 160 0.69 -10.68 -8.17
CA ILE A 160 1.00 -9.77 -9.26
C ILE A 160 2.07 -10.38 -10.18
N LEU A 161 3.19 -10.84 -9.62
CA LEU A 161 4.28 -11.45 -10.39
C LEU A 161 3.81 -12.69 -11.16
N TYR A 162 3.00 -13.54 -10.54
CA TYR A 162 2.41 -14.71 -11.20
C TYR A 162 1.51 -14.29 -12.37
N SER A 163 0.60 -13.34 -12.14
CA SER A 163 -0.32 -12.82 -13.16
C SER A 163 0.44 -12.26 -14.36
N TYR A 164 1.46 -11.44 -14.12
CA TYR A 164 2.29 -10.86 -15.17
C TYR A 164 3.19 -11.87 -15.89
N SER A 165 3.67 -12.90 -15.19
CA SER A 165 4.42 -14.00 -15.80
C SER A 165 3.56 -14.75 -16.82
N LYS A 166 2.28 -14.99 -16.49
CA LYS A 166 1.32 -15.61 -17.40
C LYS A 166 0.94 -14.69 -18.55
N ILE A 167 0.69 -13.41 -18.29
CA ILE A 167 0.43 -12.41 -19.35
C ILE A 167 1.58 -12.37 -20.36
N MET A 168 2.82 -12.29 -19.87
CA MET A 168 4.01 -12.27 -20.72
C MET A 168 4.17 -13.55 -21.54
N SER A 169 3.87 -14.71 -20.94
CA SER A 169 3.82 -15.99 -21.66
C SER A 169 2.78 -15.99 -22.77
N SER A 170 1.56 -15.50 -22.51
CA SER A 170 0.50 -15.38 -23.52
C SER A 170 0.85 -14.39 -24.62
N ILE A 171 1.48 -13.25 -24.31
CA ILE A 171 1.93 -12.26 -25.30
C ILE A 171 2.99 -12.87 -26.23
N ARG A 172 3.93 -13.66 -25.70
CA ARG A 172 4.96 -14.32 -26.52
C ARG A 172 4.37 -15.28 -27.55
N ALA A 173 3.24 -15.91 -27.24
CA ALA A 173 2.52 -16.82 -28.13
C ALA A 173 1.77 -16.10 -29.27
N ILE A 174 1.59 -14.78 -29.21
CA ILE A 174 0.96 -14.01 -30.30
C ILE A 174 1.89 -14.01 -31.52
N PRO A 175 1.43 -14.36 -32.74
CA PRO A 175 2.30 -14.39 -33.92
C PRO A 175 2.65 -13.00 -34.49
N SER A 176 1.76 -12.00 -34.34
CA SER A 176 1.96 -10.65 -34.89
C SER A 176 2.80 -9.74 -33.96
N ALA A 177 3.83 -9.11 -34.51
CA ALA A 177 4.65 -8.11 -33.80
C ALA A 177 3.83 -6.89 -33.33
N GLN A 178 2.87 -6.43 -34.13
CA GLN A 178 1.98 -5.34 -33.76
C GLN A 178 1.04 -5.74 -32.62
N GLY A 179 0.55 -6.98 -32.63
CA GLY A 179 -0.25 -7.55 -31.53
C GLY A 179 0.53 -7.66 -30.23
N LYS A 180 1.81 -8.07 -30.30
CA LYS A 180 2.72 -8.10 -29.14
C LYS A 180 2.94 -6.71 -28.54
N TYR A 181 3.26 -5.72 -29.39
CA TYR A 181 3.53 -4.36 -28.94
C TYR A 181 2.32 -3.74 -28.25
N LYS A 182 1.13 -3.90 -28.84
CA LYS A 182 -0.12 -3.38 -28.27
C LYS A 182 -0.43 -4.00 -26.90
N ALA A 183 -0.29 -5.31 -26.75
CA ALA A 183 -0.54 -6.00 -25.49
C ALA A 183 0.48 -5.63 -24.40
N PHE A 184 1.75 -5.49 -24.77
CA PHE A 184 2.82 -5.07 -23.86
C PHE A 184 2.64 -3.62 -23.39
N SER A 185 2.33 -2.70 -24.32
CA SER A 185 2.10 -1.29 -24.01
C SER A 185 0.96 -1.10 -23.01
N ASN A 186 -0.13 -1.86 -23.15
CA ASN A 186 -1.23 -1.83 -22.19
C ASN A 186 -0.81 -2.27 -20.79
N CYS A 187 0.15 -3.19 -20.66
CA CYS A 187 0.61 -3.75 -19.39
C CYS A 187 1.65 -2.85 -18.69
N ALA A 188 2.40 -2.07 -19.46
CA ALA A 188 3.52 -1.27 -18.99
C ALA A 188 3.10 -0.22 -17.96
N SER A 189 1.97 0.47 -18.18
CA SER A 189 1.51 1.50 -17.23
C SER A 189 1.23 0.94 -15.83
N HIS A 190 0.51 -0.17 -15.74
CA HIS A 190 0.21 -0.80 -14.45
C HIS A 190 1.47 -1.41 -13.81
N LEU A 191 2.38 -1.99 -14.61
CA LEU A 191 3.65 -2.50 -14.06
C LEU A 191 4.53 -1.35 -13.53
N SER A 192 4.49 -0.16 -14.14
CA SER A 192 5.16 1.03 -13.61
C SER A 192 4.56 1.46 -12.27
N VAL A 193 3.24 1.49 -12.13
CA VAL A 193 2.57 1.83 -10.86
C VAL A 193 2.92 0.82 -9.76
N VAL A 194 2.84 -0.48 -10.04
CA VAL A 194 3.26 -1.54 -9.12
C VAL A 194 4.74 -1.38 -8.74
N SER A 195 5.61 -1.13 -9.71
CA SER A 195 7.04 -0.98 -9.46
C SER A 195 7.31 0.23 -8.56
N LEU A 196 6.64 1.37 -8.81
CA LEU A 196 6.75 2.56 -7.98
C LEU A 196 6.27 2.29 -6.56
N PHE A 197 5.16 1.58 -6.39
CA PHE A 197 4.62 1.22 -5.07
C PHE A 197 5.62 0.36 -4.27
N TYR A 198 6.03 -0.79 -4.81
CA TYR A 198 6.91 -1.72 -4.09
C TYR A 198 8.35 -1.21 -3.94
N CYS A 199 8.92 -0.52 -4.94
CA CYS A 199 10.26 0.08 -4.81
C CYS A 199 10.26 1.21 -3.77
N THR A 200 9.17 1.95 -3.62
CA THR A 200 9.04 2.96 -2.58
C THR A 200 9.01 2.32 -1.19
N VAL A 201 8.22 1.27 -1.00
CA VAL A 201 8.18 0.52 0.27
C VAL A 201 9.55 -0.06 0.62
N LEU A 202 10.23 -0.68 -0.35
CA LEU A 202 11.57 -1.24 -0.17
C LEU A 202 12.61 -0.15 0.13
N GLY A 203 12.52 1.00 -0.56
CA GLY A 203 13.39 2.15 -0.35
C GLY A 203 13.28 2.72 1.06
N VAL A 204 12.06 2.87 1.57
CA VAL A 204 11.82 3.32 2.96
C VAL A 204 12.44 2.35 3.96
N TYR A 205 12.23 1.05 3.77
CA TYR A 205 12.76 0.03 4.66
C TYR A 205 14.30 0.04 4.69
N LEU A 206 14.94 0.11 3.52
CA LEU A 206 16.40 0.17 3.39
C LEU A 206 16.99 1.50 3.90
N SER A 207 16.35 2.64 3.62
CA SER A 207 16.81 3.95 4.12
C SER A 207 16.70 4.07 5.63
N SER A 208 15.65 3.50 6.26
CA SER A 208 15.53 3.46 7.72
C SER A 208 16.62 2.57 8.36
N ALA A 209 17.01 1.49 7.68
CA ALA A 209 18.06 0.58 8.14
C ALA A 209 19.49 1.15 7.97
N VAL A 210 19.69 2.04 6.99
CA VAL A 210 21.01 2.62 6.65
C VAL A 210 21.27 3.96 7.35
N THR A 211 20.23 4.74 7.69
CA THR A 211 20.40 6.08 8.29
C THR A 211 20.08 6.10 9.79
N HIS A 212 21.12 6.11 10.61
CA HIS A 212 21.03 6.31 12.07
C HIS A 212 20.63 7.75 12.50
N SER A 213 20.28 8.65 11.56
CA SER A 213 19.95 10.05 11.86
C SER A 213 18.45 10.35 11.63
N SER A 214 17.79 10.82 12.70
CA SER A 214 16.34 11.02 12.78
C SER A 214 15.74 12.05 11.81
N GLN A 215 16.55 12.98 11.29
CA GLN A 215 16.10 14.03 10.37
C GLN A 215 16.12 13.61 8.88
N SER A 216 17.10 12.80 8.46
CA SER A 216 17.22 12.38 7.06
C SER A 216 16.22 11.27 6.72
N SER A 217 15.99 10.35 7.65
CA SER A 217 14.92 9.34 7.57
C SER A 217 13.53 9.98 7.48
N ALA A 218 13.29 11.06 8.23
CA ALA A 218 12.03 11.79 8.16
C ALA A 218 11.82 12.43 6.77
N ILE A 219 12.80 13.16 6.24
CA ILE A 219 12.69 13.81 4.90
C ILE A 219 12.57 12.76 3.77
N ALA A 220 13.23 11.61 3.90
CA ALA A 220 13.11 10.48 2.98
C ALA A 220 11.84 9.63 3.17
N SER A 221 11.12 9.76 4.28
CA SER A 221 9.76 9.20 4.41
C SER A 221 8.74 10.22 3.86
N MET A 222 9.00 11.51 4.06
CA MET A 222 8.18 12.65 3.63
C MET A 222 8.10 12.83 2.11
N MET A 223 9.21 12.76 1.38
CA MET A 223 9.16 12.88 -0.09
C MET A 223 8.51 11.67 -0.77
N TYR A 224 8.48 10.51 -0.13
CA TYR A 224 8.17 9.24 -0.79
C TYR A 224 6.76 8.72 -0.48
N THR A 225 6.16 9.15 0.64
CA THR A 225 4.73 8.92 0.95
C THR A 225 3.79 9.81 0.11
N VAL A 226 4.31 10.91 -0.43
CA VAL A 226 3.55 11.89 -1.24
C VAL A 226 3.65 11.61 -2.74
N VAL A 227 4.79 11.12 -3.22
CA VAL A 227 5.05 10.99 -4.66
C VAL A 227 4.27 9.84 -5.29
N THR A 228 4.05 8.73 -4.58
CA THR A 228 3.35 7.55 -5.10
C THR A 228 1.88 7.83 -5.46
N PRO A 229 1.05 8.43 -4.57
CA PRO A 229 -0.32 8.81 -4.93
C PRO A 229 -0.40 9.95 -5.96
N MET A 230 0.64 10.79 -6.08
CA MET A 230 0.70 11.88 -7.07
C MET A 230 1.12 11.42 -8.48
N LEU A 231 1.65 10.21 -8.62
CA LEU A 231 2.11 9.64 -9.91
C LEU A 231 1.13 8.62 -10.49
N ASN A 232 0.02 8.33 -9.82
CA ASN A 232 -1.03 7.48 -10.38
C ASN A 232 -1.69 8.25 -11.55
N PRO A 233 -1.57 7.79 -12.80
CA PRO A 233 -2.15 8.51 -13.93
C PRO A 233 -3.68 8.41 -13.86
N ILE A 234 -4.34 9.56 -13.93
CA ILE A 234 -5.77 9.71 -14.24
C ILE A 234 -6.09 9.01 -15.57
#